data_AF-A0A925IUN7-F1
#
_entry.id   AF-A0A925IUN7-F1
#
_cell.length_a   1.000
_cell.length_b   1.000
_cell.length_c   1.000
_cell.angle_alpha   90.00
_cell.angle_beta   90.00
_cell.angle_gamma   90.00
#
_symmetry.space_group_name_H-M   'P 1'
#
loop_
_entity.id
_entity.type
_entity.pdbx_description
1 polymer ?
#
loop_
_entity_poly.entity_id
_entity_poly.type
_entity_poly.pdbx_seq_one_letter_code
_entity_poly.pdbx_strand_id
1 'polypeptide(L)'
;MKKVLLFFAVVLIGSGSFAQVQRKVSAATNADSSASLNNEMYPMENAATKTERLKVLKELNLTKDQKGKLKEMQQVNKSRREAIMNDEGLTEVQKQDKIKEIKRAGALGLQEILTDEQKEKMKAMRKAKKG
;
A
#
# COMPACT_ATOMS: atom_id res chain seq x y z
N MET A 1 1.01 -33.78 33.81
CA MET A 1 -0.31 -34.15 34.36
C MET A 1 -1.22 -32.95 34.20
N LYS A 2 -2.38 -32.91 33.54
CA LYS A 2 -3.17 -33.84 32.72
C LYS A 2 -3.85 -32.94 31.66
N LYS A 3 -3.90 -33.42 30.41
CA LYS A 3 -4.60 -32.77 29.29
C LYS A 3 -6.09 -32.74 29.62
N VAL A 4 -6.71 -31.57 29.64
CA VAL A 4 -8.16 -31.45 29.84
C VAL A 4 -8.85 -31.68 28.50
N LEU A 5 -9.79 -32.62 28.55
CA LEU A 5 -10.53 -33.22 27.46
C LEU A 5 -11.44 -32.23 26.73
N LEU A 6 -11.47 -32.42 25.42
CA LEU A 6 -12.57 -32.13 24.49
C LEU A 6 -13.96 -32.44 25.07
N PHE A 7 -14.86 -31.46 25.00
CA PHE A 7 -16.30 -31.70 24.90
C PHE A 7 -16.81 -31.06 23.61
N PHE A 8 -17.11 -31.94 22.65
CA PHE A 8 -17.93 -31.64 21.48
C PHE A 8 -19.37 -31.41 21.94
N ALA A 9 -19.87 -30.18 21.85
CA ALA A 9 -21.29 -29.89 21.87
C ALA A 9 -21.68 -29.33 20.50
N VAL A 10 -22.22 -30.22 19.66
CA VAL A 10 -22.88 -29.88 18.40
C VAL A 10 -24.17 -29.15 18.75
N VAL A 11 -24.21 -27.84 18.50
CA VAL A 11 -25.46 -27.07 18.45
C VAL A 11 -25.75 -26.77 16.99
N LEU A 12 -26.65 -27.57 16.42
CA LEU A 12 -27.33 -27.33 15.15
C LEU A 12 -28.40 -26.26 15.38
N ILE A 13 -28.16 -25.05 14.89
CA ILE A 13 -29.25 -24.12 14.54
C ILE A 13 -29.02 -23.73 13.08
N GLY A 14 -29.78 -24.38 12.21
CA GLY A 14 -29.94 -23.96 10.83
C GLY A 14 -30.95 -22.83 10.70
N SER A 15 -30.69 -21.94 9.75
CA SER A 15 -31.65 -21.34 8.78
C SER A 15 -31.31 -19.87 8.54
N GLY A 16 -30.42 -19.64 7.56
CA GLY A 16 -30.24 -18.36 6.92
C GLY A 16 -30.02 -18.62 5.43
N SER A 17 -31.09 -18.49 4.65
CA SER A 17 -31.13 -18.72 3.21
C SER A 17 -30.05 -17.91 2.48
N PHE A 18 -28.95 -18.55 2.10
CA PHE A 18 -28.08 -18.03 1.06
C PHE A 18 -28.71 -18.41 -0.28
N ALA A 19 -29.36 -17.43 -0.91
CA ALA A 19 -29.73 -17.53 -2.32
C ALA A 19 -28.46 -17.67 -3.17
N GLN A 20 -28.02 -18.90 -3.39
CA GLN A 20 -27.01 -19.22 -4.39
C GLN A 20 -27.64 -19.04 -5.78
N VAL A 21 -27.39 -17.90 -6.41
CA VAL A 21 -27.57 -17.74 -7.86
C VAL A 21 -26.45 -18.52 -8.53
N GLN A 22 -26.73 -19.78 -8.84
CA GLN A 22 -25.88 -20.64 -9.64
C GLN A 22 -26.17 -20.40 -11.13
N ARG A 23 -25.27 -19.70 -11.84
CA ARG A 23 -25.12 -19.85 -13.29
C ARG A 23 -23.85 -20.65 -13.58
N LYS A 24 -24.01 -21.92 -13.96
CA LYS A 24 -23.13 -22.63 -14.91
C LYS A 24 -23.86 -22.56 -16.26
N VAL A 25 -23.27 -22.35 -17.43
CA VAL A 25 -22.15 -23.02 -18.13
C VAL A 25 -21.64 -21.98 -19.17
N SER A 26 -20.35 -21.82 -19.50
CA SER A 26 -19.60 -22.63 -20.48
C SER A 26 -18.16 -22.09 -20.60
N ALA A 27 -17.23 -22.97 -20.93
CA ALA A 27 -15.79 -22.74 -21.08
C ALA A 27 -15.41 -21.87 -22.29
N ALA A 28 -14.13 -21.44 -22.28
CA ALA A 28 -13.34 -20.60 -23.20
C ALA A 28 -13.24 -19.16 -22.68
N THR A 29 -12.08 -18.59 -22.35
CA THR A 29 -10.68 -18.83 -22.73
C THR A 29 -9.76 -18.41 -21.60
N ASN A 30 -8.49 -18.83 -21.64
CA ASN A 30 -7.43 -18.29 -20.79
C ASN A 30 -7.37 -16.76 -20.95
N ALA A 31 -7.89 -16.03 -19.97
CA ALA A 31 -7.70 -14.60 -19.83
C ALA A 31 -6.83 -14.39 -18.59
N ASP A 32 -5.54 -14.34 -18.87
CA ASP A 32 -4.48 -13.80 -18.04
C ASP A 32 -5.00 -12.58 -17.26
N SER A 33 -5.42 -12.81 -16.02
CA SER A 33 -5.83 -11.75 -15.11
C SER A 33 -4.56 -11.10 -14.57
N SER A 34 -3.85 -10.43 -15.47
CA SER A 34 -3.09 -9.24 -15.11
C SER A 34 -4.09 -8.32 -14.44
N ALA A 35 -4.10 -8.36 -13.11
CA ALA A 35 -4.92 -7.51 -12.27
C ALA A 35 -4.71 -6.08 -12.75
N SER A 36 -5.71 -5.60 -13.47
CA SER A 36 -5.80 -4.27 -14.02
C SER A 36 -5.52 -3.30 -12.88
N LEU A 37 -4.41 -2.59 -13.01
CA LEU A 37 -4.05 -1.51 -12.13
C LEU A 37 -5.18 -0.49 -12.21
N ASN A 38 -6.04 -0.47 -11.19
CA ASN A 38 -6.93 0.64 -10.92
C ASN A 38 -6.06 1.88 -10.73
N ASN A 39 -5.80 2.55 -11.85
CA ASN A 39 -5.25 3.88 -11.94
C ASN A 39 -6.37 4.82 -11.52
N GLU A 40 -6.61 4.87 -10.21
CA GLU A 40 -7.45 5.89 -9.63
C GLU A 40 -6.89 7.25 -10.02
N MET A 41 -7.78 8.01 -10.64
CA MET A 41 -7.60 9.34 -11.16
C MET A 41 -7.25 10.30 -10.03
N TYR A 42 -5.96 10.41 -9.72
CA TYR A 42 -5.41 11.66 -9.20
C TYR A 42 -5.37 12.66 -10.37
N PRO A 43 -5.89 13.89 -10.23
CA PRO A 43 -5.75 14.90 -11.27
C PRO A 43 -4.28 15.04 -11.64
N MET A 44 -4.03 14.79 -12.92
CA MET A 44 -2.73 14.77 -13.59
C MET A 44 -2.18 16.19 -13.67
N GLU A 45 -1.73 16.76 -12.56
CA GLU A 45 -1.11 18.09 -12.56
C GLU A 45 0.42 18.04 -12.63
N ASN A 46 1.07 16.87 -12.60
CA ASN A 46 2.54 16.84 -12.59
C ASN A 46 3.14 15.52 -13.11
N ALA A 47 3.06 15.25 -14.41
CA ALA A 47 3.92 14.24 -15.05
C ALA A 47 5.41 14.49 -14.76
N ALA A 48 5.80 15.76 -14.59
CA ALA A 48 7.10 16.18 -14.09
C ALA A 48 7.45 15.55 -12.73
N THR A 49 6.54 15.52 -11.74
CA THR A 49 6.86 15.00 -10.40
C THR A 49 7.07 13.48 -10.35
N LYS A 50 6.42 12.71 -11.22
CA LYS A 50 6.63 11.26 -11.30
C LYS A 50 7.98 10.95 -11.93
N THR A 51 8.29 11.60 -13.05
CA THR A 51 9.57 11.47 -13.74
C THR A 51 10.73 11.91 -12.84
N GLU A 52 10.57 13.03 -12.13
CA GLU A 52 11.57 13.55 -11.19
C GLU A 52 11.79 12.60 -9.99
N ARG A 53 10.72 12.01 -9.43
CA ARG A 53 10.88 10.98 -8.38
C ARG A 53 11.64 9.76 -8.90
N LEU A 54 11.35 9.33 -10.13
CA LEU A 54 12.05 8.20 -10.75
C LEU A 54 13.52 8.51 -11.02
N LYS A 55 13.87 9.74 -11.43
CA LYS A 55 15.26 10.18 -11.60
C LYS A 55 16.03 10.13 -10.28
N VAL A 56 15.49 10.72 -9.21
CA VAL A 56 16.11 10.68 -7.88
C VAL A 56 16.34 9.24 -7.41
N LEU A 57 15.37 8.34 -7.59
CA LEU A 57 15.53 6.93 -7.21
C LEU A 57 16.57 6.18 -8.06
N LYS A 58 16.70 6.53 -9.35
CA LYS A 58 17.76 5.99 -10.22
C LYS A 58 19.13 6.50 -9.77
N GLU A 59 19.24 7.78 -9.44
CA GLU A 59 20.49 8.40 -8.99
C GLU A 59 20.98 7.84 -7.66
N LEU A 60 20.09 7.36 -6.78
CA LEU A 60 20.48 6.69 -5.54
C LEU A 60 21.02 5.27 -5.73
N ASN A 61 21.01 4.72 -6.95
CA ASN A 61 21.50 3.37 -7.24
C ASN A 61 20.99 2.30 -6.25
N LEU A 62 19.69 2.33 -5.95
CA LEU A 62 19.11 1.43 -4.95
C LEU A 62 19.29 -0.04 -5.35
N THR A 63 19.70 -0.87 -4.37
CA THR A 63 19.82 -2.32 -4.55
C THR A 63 18.45 -2.95 -4.80
N LYS A 64 18.42 -4.19 -5.31
CA LYS A 64 17.17 -4.93 -5.53
C LYS A 64 16.36 -5.07 -4.24
N ASP A 65 17.03 -5.34 -3.13
CA ASP A 65 16.40 -5.52 -1.82
C ASP A 65 15.86 -4.20 -1.26
N GLN A 66 16.62 -3.11 -1.41
CA GLN A 66 16.14 -1.76 -1.04
C GLN A 66 14.90 -1.37 -1.85
N LYS A 67 14.87 -1.67 -3.15
CA LYS A 67 13.70 -1.45 -4.00
C LYS A 67 12.50 -2.29 -3.57
N GLY A 68 12.73 -3.54 -3.14
CA GLY A 68 11.71 -4.42 -2.58
C GLY A 68 11.06 -3.82 -1.33
N LYS A 69 11.89 -3.47 -0.34
CA LYS A 69 11.44 -2.82 0.91
C LYS A 69 10.68 -1.51 0.64
N LEU A 70 11.16 -0.72 -0.32
CA LEU A 70 10.50 0.53 -0.69
C LEU A 70 9.11 0.31 -1.29
N LYS A 71 8.95 -0.70 -2.16
CA LYS A 71 7.64 -1.05 -2.75
C LYS A 71 6.66 -1.53 -1.68
N GLU A 72 7.11 -2.40 -0.78
CA GLU A 72 6.29 -2.90 0.32
C GLU A 72 5.82 -1.75 1.22
N MET A 73 6.74 -0.87 1.64
CA MET A 73 6.41 0.33 2.42
C MET A 73 5.40 1.23 1.68
N GLN A 74 5.55 1.41 0.37
CA GLN A 74 4.61 2.20 -0.44
C GLN A 74 3.22 1.57 -0.50
N GLN A 75 3.14 0.24 -0.64
CA GLN A 75 1.88 -0.49 -0.67
C GLN A 75 1.14 -0.40 0.67
N VAL A 76 1.85 -0.62 1.78
CA VAL A 76 1.30 -0.45 3.13
C VAL A 76 0.80 0.98 3.35
N ASN A 77 1.61 1.98 2.97
CA ASN A 77 1.21 3.38 3.11
C ASN A 77 0.04 3.76 2.19
N LYS A 78 -0.11 3.11 1.02
CA LYS A 78 -1.26 3.30 0.13
C LYS A 78 -2.54 2.78 0.78
N SER A 79 -2.52 1.53 1.24
CA SER A 79 -3.66 0.92 1.92
C SER A 79 -4.09 1.71 3.17
N ARG A 80 -3.14 2.17 3.99
CA ARG A 80 -3.45 3.01 5.17
C ARG A 80 -4.09 4.34 4.80
N ARG A 81 -3.66 4.97 3.69
CA ARG A 81 -4.28 6.22 3.22
C ARG A 81 -5.70 5.96 2.72
N GLU A 82 -5.93 4.90 1.95
CA GLU A 82 -7.26 4.54 1.47
C GLU A 82 -8.22 4.29 2.64
N ALA A 83 -7.77 3.57 3.67
CA ALA A 83 -8.54 3.36 4.89
C ALA A 83 -8.93 4.67 5.57
N ILE A 84 -8.02 5.65 5.67
CA ILE A 84 -8.32 6.97 6.26
C ILE A 84 -9.30 7.76 5.39
N MET A 85 -9.16 7.70 4.06
CA MET A 85 -10.04 8.45 3.15
C MET A 85 -11.48 7.94 3.20
N ASN A 86 -11.63 6.62 3.31
CA ASN A 86 -12.92 5.95 3.36
C ASN A 86 -13.52 5.90 4.78
N ASP A 87 -12.85 6.45 5.79
CA ASP A 87 -13.35 6.51 7.16
C ASP A 87 -14.35 7.66 7.31
N GLU A 88 -15.64 7.32 7.36
CA GLU A 88 -16.75 8.27 7.54
C GLU A 88 -16.79 8.89 8.94
N GLY A 89 -16.09 8.30 9.92
CA GLY A 89 -15.99 8.81 11.29
C GLY A 89 -14.98 9.95 11.44
N LEU A 90 -14.22 10.26 10.40
CA LEU A 90 -13.20 11.30 10.42
C LEU A 90 -13.63 12.54 9.65
N THR A 91 -13.40 13.69 10.27
CA THR A 91 -13.44 14.98 9.56
C THR A 91 -12.27 15.10 8.59
N GLU A 92 -12.41 15.94 7.56
CA GLU A 92 -11.35 16.17 6.59
C GLU A 92 -10.04 16.66 7.22
N VAL A 93 -10.11 17.49 8.27
CA VAL A 93 -8.91 17.94 9.01
C VAL A 93 -8.20 16.76 9.66
N GLN A 94 -8.94 15.87 10.34
CA GLN A 94 -8.38 14.68 10.97
C GLN A 94 -7.80 13.70 9.95
N LYS A 95 -8.45 13.54 8.79
CA LYS A 95 -7.91 12.74 7.68
C LYS A 95 -6.58 13.30 7.21
N GLN A 96 -6.51 14.61 6.96
CA GLN A 96 -5.27 15.28 6.54
C GLN A 96 -4.14 15.10 7.55
N ASP A 97 -4.42 15.22 8.85
CA ASP A 97 -3.40 15.06 9.89
C ASP A 97 -2.87 13.62 9.96
N LYS A 98 -3.75 12.62 9.91
CA LYS A 98 -3.32 11.21 9.83
C LYS A 98 -2.53 10.92 8.55
N ILE A 99 -2.89 11.53 7.44
CA ILE A 99 -2.12 11.40 6.19
C ILE A 99 -0.74 12.04 6.31
N LYS A 100 -0.61 13.19 7.00
CA LYS A 100 0.70 13.79 7.28
C LYS A 100 1.57 12.86 8.13
N GLU A 101 0.99 12.18 9.11
CA GLU A 101 1.70 11.16 9.90
C GLU A 101 2.20 10.00 9.03
N ILE A 102 1.36 9.46 8.13
CA ILE A 102 1.80 8.43 7.18
C ILE A 102 2.96 8.93 6.32
N LYS A 103 2.90 10.19 5.85
CA LYS A 103 3.99 10.79 5.07
C LYS A 103 5.28 10.91 5.88
N ARG A 104 5.20 11.32 7.16
CA ARG A 104 6.35 11.40 8.07
C ARG A 104 6.94 10.02 8.34
N ALA A 105 6.12 9.03 8.69
CA ALA A 105 6.54 7.66 8.92
C ALA A 105 7.20 7.06 7.67
N GLY A 106 6.62 7.27 6.49
CA GLY A 106 7.23 6.83 5.23
C GLY A 106 8.56 7.53 4.92
N ALA A 107 8.74 8.79 5.32
CA ALA A 107 10.01 9.49 5.16
C ALA A 107 11.10 8.94 6.10
N LEU A 108 10.74 8.54 7.32
CA LEU A 108 11.66 7.88 8.25
C LEU A 108 12.03 6.46 7.77
N GLY A 109 11.04 5.66 7.37
CA GLY A 109 11.29 4.32 6.81
C GLY A 109 12.15 4.36 5.54
N LEU A 110 11.98 5.40 4.69
CA LEU A 110 12.89 5.61 3.57
C LEU A 110 14.33 5.87 4.04
N GLN A 111 14.54 6.68 5.09
CA GLN A 111 15.88 6.94 5.62
C GLN A 111 16.53 5.65 6.16
N GLU A 112 15.76 4.77 6.79
CA GLU A 112 16.26 3.48 7.29
C GLU A 112 16.66 2.50 6.18
N ILE A 113 16.02 2.58 5.01
CA ILE A 113 16.34 1.73 3.84
C ILE A 113 17.64 2.18 3.17
N LEU A 114 17.94 3.48 3.19
CA LEU A 114 19.10 4.06 2.52
C LEU A 114 20.38 3.90 3.35
N THR A 115 21.50 3.67 2.65
CA THR A 115 22.83 3.78 3.25
C THR A 115 23.18 5.24 3.53
N ASP A 116 24.18 5.49 4.37
CA ASP A 116 24.56 6.86 4.74
C ASP A 116 25.05 7.68 3.55
N GLU A 117 25.80 7.06 2.62
CA GLU A 117 26.21 7.69 1.36
C GLU A 117 24.99 8.08 0.50
N GLN A 118 24.00 7.19 0.39
CA GLN A 118 22.74 7.47 -0.32
C GLN A 118 21.92 8.58 0.36
N LYS A 119 21.94 8.66 1.69
CA LYS A 119 21.29 9.76 2.44
C LYS A 119 21.93 11.10 2.13
N GLU A 120 23.26 11.18 2.10
CA GLU A 120 23.97 12.42 1.76
C GLU A 120 23.72 12.84 0.31
N LYS A 121 23.76 11.89 -0.64
CA LYS A 121 23.38 12.18 -2.04
C LYS A 121 21.95 12.70 -2.14
N MET A 122 21.02 12.11 -1.41
CA MET A 122 19.63 12.58 -1.35
C MET A 122 19.52 13.99 -0.78
N LYS A 123 20.26 14.33 0.27
CA LYS A 123 20.30 15.69 0.85
C LYS A 123 20.85 16.70 -0.15
N ALA A 124 21.94 16.37 -0.85
CA ALA A 124 22.54 17.22 -1.88
C ALA A 124 21.56 17.52 -3.03
N MET A 125 20.90 16.50 -3.57
CA MET A 125 19.87 16.66 -4.60
C MET A 125 18.71 17.55 -4.13
N ARG A 126 18.26 17.39 -2.87
CA ARG A 126 17.20 18.22 -2.29
C ARG A 126 17.61 19.68 -2.14
N LYS A 127 18.87 19.97 -1.80
CA LYS A 127 19.40 21.33 -1.71
C LYS A 127 19.49 21.96 -3.10
N ALA A 128 20.02 21.24 -4.09
CA ALA A 128 20.15 21.70 -5.47
C ALA A 128 18.79 22.03 -6.13
N LYS A 129 17.70 21.38 -5.70
CA LYS A 129 16.35 21.66 -6.20
C LYS A 129 15.64 22.82 -5.47
N LYS A 130 16.17 23.26 -4.33
CA LYS A 130 15.60 24.35 -3.52
C LYS A 130 16.28 25.70 -3.76
N GLY A 131 17.50 25.70 -4.31
CA GLY A 131 18.17 26.90 -4.81
C GLY A 131 17.79 27.15 -6.26
#